data_AF-A0A661N2V5-F1
#
_entry.id   AF-A0A661N2V5-F1
#
_cell.length_a   1.000
_cell.length_b   1.000
_cell.length_c   1.000
_cell.angle_alpha   90.00
_cell.angle_beta   90.00
_cell.angle_gamma   90.00
#
_symmetry.space_group_name_H-M   'P 1'
#
loop_
_entity.id
_entity.type
_entity.pdbx_description
1 polymer ?
#
loop_
_entity_poly.entity_id
_entity_poly.type
_entity_poly.pdbx_seq_one_letter_code
_entity_poly.pdbx_strand_id
1 'polypeptide(L)'
;MPPTYRNHEDRGRAARGRRTRLHVLSTSVSETQISFDVAMLATPHIDGYAGATRANWQAYCDRHGYEFTCWREAVLEDMHLIWSKIELMRRHMREMTADWLVVVDADGRLFDEDFFMYGEDVLLTWKARQRGFEVVCADAVTVEHEGSASAPHGDYFYEYHVTRGHWILGRKLYGDLWDRASTRLCRYVYLVIRAVLRSLRFRNIVAFRALRMAIRS
;
A
#
# COMPACT_ATOMS: atom_id res chain seq x y z
N MET A 1 -22.94 9.46 -29.74
CA MET A 1 -21.85 10.47 -29.82
C MET A 1 -21.34 10.73 -28.41
N PRO A 2 -20.09 10.40 -28.07
CA PRO A 2 -19.54 10.74 -26.76
C PRO A 2 -19.02 12.20 -26.78
N PRO A 3 -19.07 12.93 -25.65
CA PRO A 3 -18.60 14.31 -25.57
C PRO A 3 -17.07 14.37 -25.52
N THR A 4 -16.50 15.25 -26.34
CA THR A 4 -15.07 15.57 -26.40
C THR A 4 -14.64 16.37 -25.17
N TYR A 5 -13.67 15.84 -24.42
CA TYR A 5 -13.00 16.51 -23.30
C TYR A 5 -12.04 17.57 -23.83
N ARG A 6 -12.21 18.83 -23.41
CA ARG A 6 -11.42 19.99 -23.87
C ARG A 6 -10.42 20.36 -22.77
N ASN A 7 -9.13 20.16 -23.02
CA ASN A 7 -8.06 20.58 -22.12
C ASN A 7 -7.97 22.11 -22.06
N HIS A 8 -8.06 22.65 -20.85
CA HIS A 8 -7.72 24.03 -20.53
C HIS A 8 -6.27 24.06 -20.01
N GLU A 9 -5.31 24.22 -20.93
CA GLU A 9 -3.99 24.76 -20.61
C GLU A 9 -3.93 26.17 -21.19
N ASP A 10 -4.08 27.18 -20.34
CA ASP A 10 -3.28 28.41 -20.45
C ASP A 10 -3.66 29.38 -19.32
N ARG A 11 -2.67 29.75 -18.50
CA ARG A 11 -2.55 31.07 -17.86
C ARG A 11 -1.20 31.22 -17.15
N GLY A 12 -0.27 31.84 -17.86
CA GLY A 12 0.19 33.20 -17.50
C GLY A 12 1.12 33.35 -16.29
N ARG A 13 2.40 33.61 -16.62
CA ARG A 13 3.45 34.18 -15.77
C ARG A 13 3.04 35.45 -15.01
N ALA A 14 3.74 35.64 -13.88
CA ALA A 14 4.35 36.87 -13.37
C ALA A 14 3.83 37.36 -12.00
N ALA A 15 4.65 37.19 -10.96
CA ALA A 15 4.59 38.04 -9.78
C ALA A 15 6.00 38.27 -9.21
N ARG A 16 6.36 39.55 -9.13
CA ARG A 16 7.61 40.13 -8.63
C ARG A 16 7.81 39.87 -7.14
N GLY A 17 9.09 39.83 -6.74
CA GLY A 17 9.52 39.67 -5.36
C GLY A 17 9.08 40.78 -4.42
N ARG A 18 8.69 40.36 -3.21
CA ARG A 18 8.83 41.12 -1.96
C ARG A 18 9.40 40.16 -0.92
N ARG A 19 10.59 40.49 -0.41
CA ARG A 19 11.17 39.83 0.78
C ARG A 19 10.42 40.34 2.00
N THR A 20 9.47 39.58 2.49
CA THR A 20 8.81 39.82 3.78
C THR A 20 9.60 39.06 4.85
N ARG A 21 10.10 39.78 5.87
CA ARG A 21 10.72 39.19 7.06
C ARG A 21 9.68 38.32 7.77
N LEU A 22 9.95 37.02 7.88
CA LEU A 22 9.14 36.07 8.61
C LEU A 22 9.45 36.22 10.11
N HIS A 23 8.56 36.86 10.86
CA HIS A 23 8.49 36.68 12.31
C HIS A 23 7.80 35.33 12.55
N VAL A 24 8.58 34.32 12.94
CA VAL A 24 8.05 33.01 13.36
C VAL A 24 7.43 33.20 14.75
N LEU A 25 6.15 33.58 14.75
CA LEU A 25 5.29 33.36 15.91
C LEU A 25 4.97 31.87 15.91
N SER A 26 5.51 31.16 16.89
CA SER A 26 5.24 29.75 17.15
C SER A 26 3.78 29.57 17.58
N THR A 27 2.86 29.55 16.62
CA THR A 27 1.54 28.97 16.80
C THR A 27 1.73 27.46 16.92
N SER A 28 1.37 26.90 18.07
CA SER A 28 1.22 25.45 18.24
C SER A 28 0.25 24.95 17.17
N VAL A 29 0.79 24.31 16.13
CA VAL A 29 -0.02 23.56 15.18
C VAL A 29 -0.59 22.40 15.98
N SER A 30 -1.88 22.46 16.30
CA SER A 30 -2.63 21.27 16.65
C SER A 30 -2.47 20.32 15.46
N GLU A 31 -1.66 19.27 15.59
CA GLU A 31 -1.59 18.21 14.60
C GLU A 31 -3.01 17.71 14.39
N THR A 32 -3.61 18.07 13.26
CA THR A 32 -4.94 17.59 12.91
C THR A 32 -4.77 16.11 12.65
N GLN A 33 -5.28 15.28 13.57
CA GLN A 33 -5.16 13.84 13.46
C GLN A 33 -5.95 13.40 12.23
N ILE A 34 -5.25 12.89 11.21
CA ILE A 34 -5.86 12.38 9.98
C ILE A 34 -6.74 11.17 10.33
N SER A 35 -7.96 11.17 9.82
CA SER A 35 -8.99 10.16 10.05
C SER A 35 -9.26 9.32 8.80
N PHE A 36 -9.66 8.06 8.99
CA PHE A 36 -9.84 7.09 7.91
C PHE A 36 -11.14 6.31 8.08
N ASP A 37 -11.85 6.15 6.97
CA ASP A 37 -12.87 5.13 6.81
C ASP A 37 -12.30 3.99 5.97
N VAL A 38 -12.68 2.75 6.29
CA VAL A 38 -12.29 1.57 5.54
C VAL A 38 -13.54 0.92 4.96
N ALA A 39 -13.53 0.65 3.66
CA ALA A 39 -14.65 0.02 2.98
C ALA A 39 -14.24 -1.22 2.19
N MET A 40 -15.11 -2.22 2.16
CA MET A 40 -14.92 -3.47 1.43
C MET A 40 -16.20 -3.81 0.66
N LEU A 41 -16.08 -4.26 -0.59
CA LEU A 41 -17.18 -4.87 -1.32
C LEU A 41 -17.03 -6.39 -1.26
N ALA A 42 -17.95 -7.07 -0.56
CA ALA A 42 -17.98 -8.51 -0.44
C ALA A 42 -19.40 -9.05 -0.62
N THR A 43 -19.70 -9.52 -1.82
CA THR A 43 -20.98 -10.10 -2.21
C THR A 43 -21.22 -11.47 -1.55
N PRO A 44 -22.49 -11.90 -1.38
CA PRO A 44 -22.81 -13.20 -0.77
C PRO A 44 -22.15 -14.40 -1.45
N HIS A 45 -21.94 -14.34 -2.77
CA HIS A 45 -21.35 -15.45 -3.54
C HIS A 45 -19.87 -15.72 -3.19
N ILE A 46 -19.17 -14.78 -2.53
CA ILE A 46 -17.78 -14.96 -2.10
C ILE A 46 -17.64 -15.16 -0.58
N ASP A 47 -18.73 -15.35 0.16
CA ASP A 47 -18.72 -15.46 1.62
C ASP A 47 -17.78 -16.54 2.16
N GLY A 48 -17.58 -17.62 1.39
CA GLY A 48 -16.68 -18.72 1.75
C GLY A 48 -15.27 -18.26 2.11
N TYR A 49 -14.71 -17.29 1.38
CA TYR A 49 -13.42 -16.70 1.73
C TYR A 49 -13.55 -15.29 2.32
N ALA A 50 -14.54 -14.50 1.88
CA ALA A 50 -14.70 -13.11 2.31
C ALA A 50 -15.20 -12.97 3.76
N GLY A 51 -15.92 -13.96 4.30
CA GLY A 51 -16.33 -13.97 5.71
C GLY A 51 -15.11 -13.98 6.63
N ALA A 52 -14.15 -14.83 6.27
CA ALA A 52 -12.80 -14.84 6.77
C ALA A 52 -11.91 -13.76 6.13
N THR A 53 -12.40 -12.65 5.57
CA THR A 53 -11.60 -11.41 5.32
C THR A 53 -12.18 -10.22 6.07
N ARG A 54 -13.51 -10.10 6.01
CA ARG A 54 -14.33 -9.10 6.71
C ARG A 54 -13.99 -8.92 8.19
N ALA A 55 -13.99 -9.99 8.98
CA ALA A 55 -13.74 -9.92 10.42
C ALA A 55 -12.30 -9.50 10.81
N ASN A 56 -11.28 -9.59 9.94
CA ASN A 56 -9.96 -9.03 10.27
C ASN A 56 -9.97 -7.55 9.98
N TRP A 57 -10.54 -7.12 8.86
CA TRP A 57 -10.70 -5.69 8.60
C TRP A 57 -11.50 -5.02 9.70
N GLN A 58 -12.57 -5.67 10.19
CA GLN A 58 -13.28 -5.22 11.38
C GLN A 58 -12.33 -5.10 12.58
N ALA A 59 -11.60 -6.17 12.93
CA ALA A 59 -10.69 -6.15 14.09
C ALA A 59 -9.53 -5.13 13.95
N TYR A 60 -9.06 -4.87 12.74
CA TYR A 60 -8.07 -3.85 12.43
C TYR A 60 -8.66 -2.46 12.67
N CYS A 61 -9.83 -2.18 12.11
CA CYS A 61 -10.52 -0.90 12.27
C CYS A 61 -10.87 -0.64 13.73
N ASP A 62 -11.38 -1.64 14.46
CA ASP A 62 -11.68 -1.55 15.89
C ASP A 62 -10.43 -1.17 16.73
N ARG A 63 -9.26 -1.73 16.38
CA ARG A 63 -7.99 -1.46 17.06
C ARG A 63 -7.47 -0.05 16.83
N HIS A 64 -7.74 0.51 15.65
CA HIS A 64 -7.22 1.80 15.21
C HIS A 64 -8.24 2.94 15.29
N GLY A 65 -9.48 2.64 15.69
CA GLY A 65 -10.58 3.61 15.79
C GLY A 65 -11.09 4.09 14.42
N TYR A 66 -11.03 3.23 13.40
CA TYR A 66 -11.55 3.52 12.06
C TYR A 66 -12.97 2.99 11.90
N GLU A 67 -13.78 3.66 11.08
CA GLU A 67 -15.09 3.13 10.69
C GLU A 67 -14.92 2.08 9.59
N PHE A 68 -15.54 0.90 9.74
CA PHE A 68 -15.50 -0.16 8.74
C PHE A 68 -16.87 -0.43 8.13
N THR A 69 -16.96 -0.31 6.80
CA THR A 69 -18.18 -0.62 6.05
C THR A 69 -17.96 -1.78 5.09
N CYS A 70 -18.83 -2.78 5.16
CA CYS A 70 -18.85 -3.91 4.22
C CYS A 70 -20.08 -3.82 3.32
N TRP A 71 -19.91 -3.36 2.08
CA TRP A 71 -20.96 -3.41 1.07
C TRP A 71 -21.19 -4.85 0.61
N ARG A 72 -22.45 -5.25 0.53
CA ARG A 72 -22.87 -6.62 0.25
C ARG A 72 -23.45 -6.81 -1.14
N GLU A 73 -23.76 -5.74 -1.84
CA GLU A 73 -24.50 -5.80 -3.10
C GLU A 73 -23.82 -4.98 -4.18
N ALA A 74 -23.88 -5.47 -5.41
CA ALA A 74 -23.57 -4.67 -6.58
C ALA A 74 -24.70 -3.66 -6.80
N VAL A 75 -24.37 -2.43 -7.19
CA VAL A 75 -25.34 -1.35 -7.44
C VAL A 75 -25.56 -1.07 -8.92
N LEU A 76 -24.77 -1.72 -9.79
CA LEU A 76 -24.87 -1.66 -11.24
C LEU A 76 -25.02 -3.09 -11.76
N GLU A 77 -26.22 -3.45 -12.19
CA GLU A 77 -26.60 -4.83 -12.55
C GLU A 77 -25.89 -5.31 -13.83
N ASP A 78 -25.70 -4.43 -14.81
CA ASP A 78 -25.15 -4.77 -16.14
C ASP A 78 -23.65 -4.49 -16.26
N MET A 79 -22.94 -4.27 -15.14
CA MET A 79 -21.53 -3.93 -15.16
C MET A 79 -20.71 -4.84 -14.24
N HIS A 80 -19.44 -5.01 -14.59
CA HIS A 80 -18.49 -5.72 -13.74
C HIS A 80 -18.47 -5.12 -12.31
N LEU A 81 -18.30 -5.98 -11.30
CA LEU A 81 -18.41 -5.62 -9.87
C LEU A 81 -17.54 -4.43 -9.45
N ILE A 82 -16.39 -4.24 -10.11
CA ILE A 82 -15.49 -3.09 -9.91
C ILE A 82 -16.21 -1.74 -10.14
N TRP A 83 -17.13 -1.66 -11.10
CA TRP A 83 -17.90 -0.44 -11.35
C TRP A 83 -18.89 -0.15 -10.21
N SER A 84 -19.49 -1.20 -9.64
CA SER A 84 -20.29 -1.07 -8.42
C SER A 84 -19.43 -0.57 -7.24
N LYS A 85 -18.18 -1.05 -7.10
CA LYS A 85 -17.23 -0.57 -6.10
C LYS A 85 -16.99 0.95 -6.23
N ILE A 86 -16.77 1.46 -7.45
CA ILE A 86 -16.58 2.90 -7.70
C ILE A 86 -17.82 3.72 -7.32
N GLU A 87 -19.02 3.27 -7.71
CA GLU A 87 -20.26 4.00 -7.37
C GLU A 87 -20.52 3.98 -5.85
N LEU A 88 -20.24 2.86 -5.18
CA LEU A 88 -20.35 2.75 -3.73
C LEU A 88 -19.36 3.67 -3.01
N MET A 89 -18.10 3.74 -3.47
CA MET A 89 -17.11 4.70 -2.98
C MET A 89 -17.63 6.13 -3.11
N ARG A 90 -18.16 6.48 -4.27
CA ARG A 90 -18.68 7.83 -4.55
C ARG A 90 -19.86 8.19 -3.64
N ARG A 91 -20.72 7.23 -3.30
CA ARG A 91 -21.81 7.41 -2.33
C ARG A 91 -21.27 7.61 -0.91
N HIS A 92 -20.37 6.73 -0.46
CA HIS A 92 -19.74 6.81 0.86
C HIS A 92 -19.00 8.13 1.07
N MET A 93 -18.24 8.58 0.07
CA MET A 93 -17.52 9.86 0.12
C MET A 93 -18.40 11.10 0.26
N ARG A 94 -19.72 11.00 -0.01
CA ARG A 94 -20.66 12.12 0.21
C ARG A 94 -21.17 12.19 1.64
N GLU A 95 -21.05 11.10 2.38
CA GLU A 95 -21.65 10.92 3.70
C GLU A 95 -20.57 10.85 4.80
N MET A 96 -19.37 10.37 4.46
CA MET A 96 -18.26 10.25 5.39
C MET A 96 -17.77 11.61 5.91
N THR A 97 -17.30 11.61 7.16
CA THR A 97 -16.63 12.76 7.77
C THR A 97 -15.12 12.60 7.86
N ALA A 98 -14.59 11.42 7.54
CA ALA A 98 -13.16 11.15 7.60
C ALA A 98 -12.39 11.81 6.44
N ASP A 99 -11.07 11.99 6.61
CA ASP A 99 -10.20 12.61 5.61
C ASP A 99 -9.95 11.70 4.41
N TRP A 100 -9.92 10.38 4.63
CA TRP A 100 -9.58 9.38 3.62
C TRP A 100 -10.52 8.18 3.64
N LEU A 101 -10.89 7.71 2.45
CA LEU A 101 -11.54 6.42 2.24
C LEU A 101 -10.51 5.41 1.74
N VAL A 102 -10.27 4.36 2.51
CA VAL A 102 -9.41 3.22 2.13
C VAL A 102 -10.29 2.07 1.70
N VAL A 103 -10.14 1.63 0.45
CA VAL A 103 -10.98 0.55 -0.08
C VAL A 103 -10.16 -0.71 -0.24
N VAL A 104 -10.61 -1.77 0.43
CA VAL A 104 -9.89 -3.03 0.56
C VAL A 104 -10.61 -4.14 -0.20
N ASP A 105 -9.85 -5.10 -0.70
CA ASP A 105 -10.42 -6.26 -1.38
C ASP A 105 -10.83 -7.35 -0.38
N ALA A 106 -11.83 -8.13 -0.77
CA ALA A 106 -12.46 -9.14 0.07
C ALA A 106 -11.61 -10.42 0.26
N ASP A 107 -10.43 -10.49 -0.35
CA ASP A 107 -9.45 -11.56 -0.24
C ASP A 107 -8.17 -11.15 0.53
N GLY A 108 -8.08 -9.90 1.00
CA GLY A 108 -6.90 -9.34 1.66
C GLY A 108 -6.50 -9.95 3.01
N ARG A 109 -7.11 -11.05 3.48
CA ARG A 109 -6.82 -11.63 4.81
C ARG A 109 -5.64 -12.58 4.91
N LEU A 110 -5.05 -12.96 3.79
CA LEU A 110 -3.90 -13.88 3.80
C LEU A 110 -2.60 -13.22 4.27
N PHE A 111 -2.66 -11.94 4.58
CA PHE A 111 -1.50 -11.09 4.59
C PHE A 111 -1.17 -10.55 5.97
N ASP A 112 0.13 -10.44 6.21
CA ASP A 112 0.69 -10.08 7.49
C ASP A 112 0.79 -8.55 7.55
N GLU A 113 0.03 -7.94 8.47
CA GLU A 113 -0.14 -6.48 8.59
C GLU A 113 1.15 -5.70 8.84
N ASP A 114 2.25 -6.37 9.22
CA ASP A 114 3.55 -5.70 9.31
C ASP A 114 4.05 -5.25 7.93
N PHE A 115 3.60 -5.90 6.86
CA PHE A 115 3.98 -5.59 5.49
C PHE A 115 3.05 -4.56 4.85
N PHE A 116 3.59 -3.85 3.88
CA PHE A 116 2.82 -2.97 3.02
C PHE A 116 3.43 -3.03 1.61
N MET A 117 2.63 -3.48 0.64
CA MET A 117 2.96 -3.70 -0.78
C MET A 117 4.05 -4.71 -1.15
N TYR A 118 5.12 -4.86 -0.36
CA TYR A 118 6.29 -5.67 -0.75
C TYR A 118 6.72 -6.68 0.31
N GLY A 119 6.95 -7.92 -0.11
CA GLY A 119 7.58 -8.99 0.68
C GLY A 119 6.61 -9.87 1.47
N GLU A 120 5.35 -9.49 1.51
CA GLU A 120 4.27 -10.25 2.13
C GLU A 120 3.98 -11.55 1.36
N ASP A 121 3.86 -11.48 0.04
CA ASP A 121 3.81 -12.60 -0.90
C ASP A 121 4.91 -13.65 -0.65
N VAL A 122 6.14 -13.20 -0.40
CA VAL A 122 7.29 -14.06 -0.07
C VAL A 122 7.05 -14.79 1.26
N LEU A 123 6.58 -14.09 2.29
CA LEU A 123 6.29 -14.71 3.58
C LEU A 123 5.12 -15.70 3.48
N LEU A 124 4.06 -15.32 2.76
CA LEU A 124 2.90 -16.16 2.52
C LEU A 124 3.32 -17.46 1.83
N THR A 125 4.08 -17.34 0.73
CA THR A 125 4.57 -18.49 -0.04
C THR A 125 5.46 -19.40 0.82
N TRP A 126 6.34 -18.81 1.62
CA TRP A 126 7.19 -19.58 2.53
C TRP A 126 6.37 -20.35 3.58
N LYS A 127 5.37 -19.71 4.22
CA LYS A 127 4.47 -20.37 5.18
C LYS A 127 3.63 -21.45 4.52
N ALA A 128 3.16 -21.23 3.29
CA ALA A 128 2.42 -22.22 2.53
C ALA A 128 3.28 -23.45 2.24
N ARG A 129 4.53 -23.27 1.79
CA ARG A 129 5.48 -24.36 1.59
C ARG A 129 5.75 -25.16 2.86
N GLN A 130 5.88 -24.49 4.01
CA GLN A 130 6.06 -25.18 5.30
C GLN A 130 4.86 -26.04 5.71
N ARG A 131 3.67 -25.72 5.22
CA ARG A 131 2.43 -26.48 5.48
C ARG A 131 2.17 -27.57 4.42
N GLY A 132 3.13 -27.81 3.52
CA GLY A 132 3.02 -28.85 2.49
C GLY A 132 2.28 -28.41 1.23
N PHE A 133 1.95 -27.12 1.08
CA PHE A 133 1.41 -26.62 -0.19
C PHE A 133 2.52 -26.52 -1.24
N GLU A 134 2.15 -26.72 -2.50
CA GLU A 134 3.04 -26.57 -3.65
C GLU A 134 2.72 -25.32 -4.46
N VAL A 135 3.77 -24.66 -4.95
CA VAL A 135 3.64 -23.54 -5.89
C VAL A 135 3.65 -24.14 -7.29
N VAL A 136 2.54 -23.99 -8.01
CA VAL A 136 2.38 -24.48 -9.39
C VAL A 136 2.37 -23.30 -10.35
N CYS A 137 2.99 -23.47 -11.53
CA CYS A 137 2.91 -22.50 -12.61
C CYS A 137 1.59 -22.71 -13.36
N ALA A 138 0.79 -21.66 -13.51
CA ALA A 138 -0.45 -21.71 -14.26
C ALA A 138 -0.18 -21.36 -15.74
N ASP A 139 0.33 -22.32 -16.50
CA ASP A 139 0.78 -22.11 -17.90
C ASP A 139 -0.35 -21.69 -18.86
N ALA A 140 -1.61 -21.93 -18.47
CA ALA A 140 -2.79 -21.57 -19.25
C ALA A 140 -3.29 -20.13 -19.02
N VAL A 141 -2.64 -19.36 -18.13
CA VAL A 141 -3.07 -18.01 -17.76
C VAL A 141 -2.09 -16.98 -18.30
N THR A 142 -2.58 -16.06 -19.13
CA THR A 142 -1.83 -14.86 -19.53
C THR A 142 -2.31 -13.69 -18.69
N VAL A 143 -1.40 -13.03 -17.99
CA VAL A 143 -1.68 -11.83 -17.20
C VAL A 143 -1.01 -10.64 -17.89
N GLU A 144 -1.79 -9.68 -18.34
CA GLU A 144 -1.28 -8.37 -18.76
C GLU A 144 -1.08 -7.51 -17.52
N HIS A 145 0.17 -7.10 -17.27
CA HIS A 145 0.51 -6.30 -16.10
C HIS A 145 1.17 -4.99 -16.52
N GLU A 146 0.58 -3.86 -16.13
CA GLU A 146 1.20 -2.56 -16.29
C GLU A 146 2.29 -2.38 -15.22
N GLY A 147 3.55 -2.53 -15.63
CA GLY A 147 4.68 -2.35 -14.74
C GLY A 147 4.72 -0.96 -14.12
N SER A 148 4.90 -0.87 -12.80
CA SER A 148 5.01 0.39 -12.03
C SER A 148 3.71 1.14 -11.73
N ALA A 149 2.53 0.55 -11.99
CA ALA A 149 1.25 1.22 -11.74
C ALA A 149 1.10 1.76 -10.30
N SER A 150 1.65 1.05 -9.31
CA SER A 150 1.49 1.39 -7.90
C SER A 150 2.56 2.34 -7.34
N ALA A 151 3.74 2.43 -7.96
CA ALA A 151 4.81 3.31 -7.52
C ALA A 151 5.83 3.58 -8.65
N PRO A 152 6.14 4.85 -8.96
CA PRO A 152 7.22 5.19 -9.88
C PRO A 152 8.57 4.60 -9.46
N HIS A 153 9.30 4.05 -10.42
CA HIS A 153 10.61 3.46 -10.14
C HIS A 153 11.60 4.51 -9.59
N GLY A 154 12.13 4.24 -8.39
CA GLY A 154 13.19 5.07 -7.80
C GLY A 154 12.69 6.28 -7.01
N ASP A 155 11.38 6.38 -6.79
CA ASP A 155 10.86 7.29 -5.78
C ASP A 155 11.17 6.80 -4.35
N TYR A 156 10.92 7.66 -3.38
CA TYR A 156 11.19 7.34 -1.97
C TYR A 156 10.26 6.24 -1.45
N PHE A 157 9.00 6.26 -1.87
CA PHE A 157 7.96 5.36 -1.40
C PHE A 157 8.28 3.90 -1.76
N TYR A 158 8.58 3.64 -3.04
CA TYR A 158 9.04 2.35 -3.53
C TYR A 158 10.29 1.88 -2.78
N GLU A 159 11.33 2.73 -2.69
CA GLU A 159 12.58 2.34 -2.06
C GLU A 159 12.41 2.02 -0.57
N TYR A 160 11.58 2.79 0.12
CA TYR A 160 11.28 2.58 1.54
C TYR A 160 10.53 1.27 1.76
N HIS A 161 9.42 1.05 1.06
CA HIS A 161 8.58 -0.12 1.30
C HIS A 161 9.25 -1.44 0.85
N VAL A 162 10.02 -1.43 -0.24
CA VAL A 162 10.83 -2.61 -0.62
C VAL A 162 11.88 -2.93 0.45
N THR A 163 12.62 -1.93 0.90
CA THR A 163 13.66 -2.12 1.93
C THR A 163 13.05 -2.60 3.25
N ARG A 164 11.94 -1.98 3.68
CA ARG A 164 11.21 -2.36 4.88
C ARG A 164 10.69 -3.80 4.79
N GLY A 165 10.12 -4.20 3.65
CA GLY A 165 9.69 -5.57 3.39
C GLY A 165 10.83 -6.57 3.56
N HIS A 166 12.01 -6.29 2.99
CA HIS A 166 13.18 -7.14 3.18
C HIS A 166 13.63 -7.22 4.64
N TRP A 167 13.58 -6.12 5.37
CA TRP A 167 13.93 -6.07 6.79
C TRP A 167 12.97 -6.90 7.66
N ILE A 168 11.65 -6.76 7.44
CA ILE A 168 10.62 -7.54 8.13
C ILE A 168 10.78 -9.03 7.84
N LEU A 169 11.01 -9.41 6.57
CA LEU A 169 11.26 -10.81 6.20
C LEU A 169 12.43 -11.42 6.99
N GLY A 170 13.52 -10.67 7.17
CA GLY A 170 14.65 -11.12 7.97
C GLY A 170 14.33 -11.39 9.45
N ARG A 171 13.23 -10.81 9.97
CA ARG A 171 12.74 -11.08 11.33
C ARG A 171 11.80 -12.28 11.38
N LYS A 172 11.05 -12.55 10.31
CA LYS A 172 9.92 -13.51 10.32
C LYS A 172 10.23 -14.90 9.74
N LEU A 173 11.24 -15.03 8.88
CA LEU A 173 11.49 -16.29 8.16
C LEU A 173 12.24 -17.38 8.93
N TYR A 174 12.89 -17.10 10.06
CA TYR A 174 13.74 -18.10 10.72
C TYR A 174 13.47 -18.20 12.21
N GLY A 175 13.52 -19.44 12.73
CA GLY A 175 13.27 -19.75 14.15
C GLY A 175 14.52 -19.55 15.02
N ASP A 176 15.66 -20.06 14.56
CA ASP A 176 16.88 -20.12 15.35
C ASP A 176 17.61 -18.78 15.41
N LEU A 177 18.31 -18.54 16.54
CA LEU A 177 19.04 -17.29 16.77
C LEU A 177 20.15 -17.07 15.75
N TRP A 178 20.87 -18.12 15.38
CA TRP A 178 21.95 -18.06 14.40
C TRP A 178 21.42 -17.78 13.00
N ASP A 179 20.35 -18.46 12.59
CA ASP A 179 19.69 -18.22 11.30
C ASP A 179 19.11 -16.80 11.20
N ARG A 180 18.53 -16.29 12.30
CA ARG A 180 18.06 -14.91 12.38
C ARG A 180 19.22 -13.92 12.25
N ALA A 181 20.32 -14.13 12.95
CA ALA A 181 21.47 -13.24 12.92
C ALA A 181 22.13 -13.23 11.53
N SER A 182 22.39 -14.40 10.96
CA SER A 182 22.98 -14.55 9.62
C SER A 182 22.08 -13.94 8.55
N THR A 183 20.77 -14.22 8.58
CA THR A 183 19.81 -13.66 7.62
C THR A 183 19.74 -12.14 7.71
N ARG A 184 19.73 -11.58 8.92
CA ARG A 184 19.74 -10.11 9.10
C ARG A 184 21.01 -9.49 8.54
N LEU A 185 22.17 -10.09 8.81
CA LEU A 185 23.44 -9.60 8.30
C LEU A 185 23.50 -9.68 6.77
N CYS A 186 23.18 -10.83 6.18
CA CYS A 186 23.15 -11.01 4.74
C CYS A 186 22.19 -10.04 4.06
N ARG A 187 21.00 -9.83 4.63
CA ARG A 187 20.03 -8.87 4.11
C ARG A 187 20.50 -7.42 4.26
N TYR A 188 21.13 -7.07 5.37
CA TYR A 188 21.70 -5.73 5.55
C TYR A 188 22.76 -5.45 4.48
N VAL A 189 23.69 -6.39 4.26
CA VAL A 189 24.72 -6.28 3.22
C VAL A 189 24.07 -6.15 1.83
N TYR A 190 23.11 -7.02 1.51
CA TYR A 190 22.34 -6.95 0.26
C TYR A 190 21.67 -5.58 0.07
N LEU A 191 21.01 -5.05 1.10
CA LEU A 191 20.30 -3.78 1.02
C LEU A 191 21.24 -2.59 0.87
N VAL A 192 22.42 -2.62 1.49
CA VAL A 192 23.47 -1.61 1.27
C VAL A 192 23.97 -1.65 -0.17
N ILE A 193 24.29 -2.84 -0.69
CA ILE A 193 24.73 -3.00 -2.09
C ILE A 193 23.63 -2.52 -3.05
N ARG A 194 22.37 -2.91 -2.81
CA ARG A 194 21.20 -2.43 -3.57
C ARG A 194 21.11 -0.90 -3.53
N ALA A 195 21.25 -0.29 -2.36
CA ALA A 195 21.21 1.17 -2.22
C ALA A 195 22.33 1.87 -2.99
N VAL A 196 23.55 1.32 -2.99
CA VAL A 196 24.68 1.82 -3.80
C VAL A 196 24.34 1.75 -5.29
N LEU A 197 23.99 0.57 -5.79
CA LEU A 197 23.72 0.35 -7.21
C LEU A 197 22.56 1.22 -7.72
N ARG A 198 21.49 1.33 -6.92
CA ARG A 198 20.34 2.19 -7.24
C ARG A 198 20.73 3.67 -7.21
N SER A 199 21.49 4.11 -6.21
CA SER A 199 21.92 5.50 -6.13
C SER A 199 22.82 5.89 -7.31
N LEU A 200 23.69 4.98 -7.76
CA LEU A 200 24.50 5.17 -8.96
C LEU A 200 23.65 5.21 -10.23
N ARG A 201 22.67 4.30 -10.38
CA ARG A 201 21.80 4.21 -11.56
C ARG A 201 20.90 5.44 -11.73
N PHE A 202 20.27 5.91 -10.65
CA PHE A 202 19.34 7.04 -10.67
C PHE A 202 20.00 8.38 -10.31
N ARG A 203 21.31 8.36 -10.03
CA ARG A 203 22.13 9.53 -9.67
C ARG A 203 21.51 10.35 -8.52
N ASN A 204 20.92 9.67 -7.55
CA ASN A 204 20.30 10.28 -6.37
C ASN A 204 20.55 9.44 -5.12
N ILE A 205 20.37 10.01 -3.92
CA ILE A 205 20.61 9.33 -2.63
C ILE A 205 19.34 8.78 -1.97
N VAL A 206 18.23 8.70 -2.71
CA VAL A 206 16.91 8.33 -2.19
C VAL A 206 16.97 6.93 -1.55
N ALA A 207 17.62 5.97 -2.21
CA ALA A 207 17.74 4.60 -1.71
C ALA A 207 18.45 4.50 -0.34
N PHE A 208 19.46 5.33 -0.09
CA PHE A 208 20.12 5.39 1.23
C PHE A 208 19.22 6.00 2.31
N ARG A 209 18.46 7.04 1.98
CA ARG A 209 17.50 7.64 2.92
C ARG A 209 16.39 6.65 3.29
N ALA A 210 15.90 5.91 2.29
CA ALA A 210 14.94 4.83 2.46
C ALA A 210 15.51 3.72 3.35
N LEU A 211 16.75 3.28 3.10
CA LEU A 211 17.43 2.27 3.91
C LEU A 211 17.51 2.67 5.39
N ARG A 212 17.96 3.89 5.66
CA ARG A 212 18.08 4.39 7.03
C ARG A 212 16.73 4.45 7.75
N MET A 213 15.67 4.83 7.04
CA MET A 213 14.32 4.91 7.62
C MET A 213 13.74 3.52 7.90
N ALA A 214 13.85 2.60 6.94
CA ALA A 214 13.29 1.25 7.03
C ALA A 214 13.92 0.41 8.15
N ILE A 215 15.21 0.60 8.46
CA ILE A 215 15.88 -0.12 9.56
C ILE A 215 15.45 0.43 10.94
N ARG A 216 14.97 1.68 11.00
CA ARG A 216 14.54 2.34 12.25
C ARG A 216 13.09 2.09 12.61
N SER A 217 12.25 1.64 11.67
CA SER A 217 10.85 1.25 11.89
C SER A 217 10.74 -0.18 12.40
#